data_AF-A0A0L6TW69-F1
#
_entry.id   AF-A0A0L6TW69-F1
#
_cell.length_a   1.000
_cell.length_b   1.000
_cell.length_c   1.000
_cell.angle_alpha   90.00
_cell.angle_beta   90.00
_cell.angle_gamma   90.00
#
_symmetry.space_group_name_H-M   'P 1'
#
loop_
_entity.id
_entity.type
_entity.pdbx_description
1 polymer ?
#
loop_
_entity_poly.entity_id
_entity_poly.type
_entity_poly.pdbx_seq_one_letter_code
_entity_poly.pdbx_strand_id
1 'polypeptide(L)' 'MLVTALLSGCGAMMITHDIAATMKIADRIAVFCAGTTVEVAPIENFRNNGGDLRNPYTRALWMALPEWLTDIES' A
#
# COMPACT_ATOMS: atom_id res chain seq x y z
N MET A 1 6.86 3.44 -6.20
CA MET A 1 5.73 3.40 -5.24
C MET A 1 6.20 4.14 -4.00
N LEU A 2 5.37 4.96 -3.37
CA LEU A 2 5.81 6.01 -2.44
C LEU A 2 5.05 5.86 -1.13
N VAL A 3 5.54 5.02 -0.22
CA VAL A 3 4.67 4.41 0.79
C VAL A 3 4.23 5.32 1.94
N THR A 4 5.04 6.02 2.73
CA THR A 4 4.59 6.71 3.99
C THR A 4 4.12 5.79 5.12
N ALA A 5 5.06 5.23 5.88
CA ALA A 5 4.79 4.50 7.12
C ALA A 5 4.91 5.43 8.35
N LEU A 6 3.85 5.53 9.17
CA LEU A 6 3.87 6.21 10.47
C LEU A 6 4.28 5.20 11.56
N LEU A 7 5.08 5.61 12.54
CA LEU A 7 5.51 4.74 13.65
C LEU A 7 5.25 5.46 14.99
N SER A 8 4.33 4.90 15.78
CA SER A 8 4.08 5.12 17.22
C SER A 8 4.76 6.36 17.85
N GLY A 9 4.06 7.50 17.84
CA GLY A 9 4.46 8.73 18.53
C GLY A 9 5.28 9.73 17.70
N CYS A 10 5.80 9.32 16.54
CA CYS A 10 6.51 10.17 15.59
C CYS A 10 5.99 9.96 14.15
N GLY A 11 5.80 11.04 13.41
CA GLY A 11 5.44 10.95 12.00
C GLY A 11 6.66 10.58 11.16
N ALA A 12 6.67 9.39 10.57
CA ALA A 12 7.68 8.98 9.59
C ALA A 12 7.07 8.94 8.19
N MET A 13 7.90 9.21 7.17
CA MET A 13 7.55 9.04 5.76
C MET A 13 8.67 8.26 5.10
N MET A 14 8.32 7.09 4.58
CA MET A 14 9.27 6.19 3.92
C MET A 14 8.89 6.00 2.45
N ILE A 15 9.88 6.09 1.58
CA ILE A 15 9.73 5.85 0.15
C ILE A 15 10.36 4.49 -0.16
N THR A 16 9.57 3.52 -0.59
CA THR A 16 10.08 2.18 -0.90
C THR A 16 9.30 1.54 -2.04
N HIS A 17 9.99 0.70 -2.79
CA HIS A 17 9.40 -0.18 -3.79
C HIS A 17 9.02 -1.55 -3.21
N ASP A 18 9.45 -1.84 -1.98
CA ASP A 18 9.11 -3.07 -1.28
C ASP A 18 7.76 -2.93 -0.56
N ILE A 19 6.74 -3.51 -1.19
CA ILE A 19 5.38 -3.54 -0.66
C ILE A 19 5.28 -4.52 0.52
N ALA A 20 6.05 -5.62 0.53
CA ALA A 20 6.00 -6.61 1.61
C ALA A 20 6.54 -6.03 2.93
N ALA A 21 7.62 -5.26 2.86
CA ALA A 21 8.16 -4.55 4.02
C ALA A 21 7.20 -3.47 4.51
N THR A 22 6.60 -2.72 3.57
CA THR A 22 5.60 -1.69 3.83
C THR A 22 4.42 -2.21 4.63
N MET A 23 3.90 -3.38 4.25
CA MET A 23 2.71 -3.96 4.89
C MET A 23 2.91 -4.27 6.38
N LYS A 24 4.16 -4.35 6.85
CA LYS A 24 4.47 -4.68 8.24
C LYS A 24 4.61 -3.47 9.15
N ILE A 25 4.81 -2.28 8.58
CA ILE A 25 5.24 -1.10 9.33
C ILE A 25 4.39 0.15 9.07
N ALA A 26 3.58 0.17 8.01
CA ALA A 26 2.87 1.36 7.57
C ALA A 26 1.41 1.36 8.02
N ASP A 27 0.98 2.46 8.64
CA ASP A 27 -0.45 2.69 8.91
C ASP A 27 -1.24 3.07 7.65
N ARG A 28 -0.60 3.74 6.68
CA ARG A 28 -1.21 4.21 5.44
C ARG A 28 -0.26 4.01 4.28
N ILE A 29 -0.81 3.90 3.08
CA ILE A 29 -0.03 3.75 1.85
C ILE A 29 -0.49 4.80 0.86
N ALA A 30 0.48 5.60 0.39
CA ALA A 30 0.29 6.44 -0.77
C ALA A 30 0.80 5.74 -2.03
N VAL A 31 0.00 5.76 -3.08
CA VAL A 31 0.36 5.23 -4.40
C VAL A 31 0.61 6.41 -5.32
N PHE A 32 1.76 6.40 -5.97
CA PHE A 32 2.16 7.43 -6.92
C PHE A 32 2.40 6.80 -8.28
N CYS A 33 1.92 7.48 -9.32
CA CYS A 33 2.15 7.13 -10.72
C CYS A 33 2.38 8.41 -11.52
N ALA A 34 3.37 8.41 -12.42
CA ALA A 34 3.65 9.53 -13.32
C ALA A 34 3.72 10.90 -12.62
N GLY A 35 4.34 10.96 -11.43
CA GLY A 35 4.49 12.20 -10.65
C GLY A 35 3.23 12.67 -9.92
N THR A 36 2.15 11.88 -9.91
CA THR A 36 0.88 12.22 -9.25
C THR A 36 0.53 11.21 -8.18
N THR A 37 -0.03 11.68 -7.06
CA THR A 37 -0.64 10.81 -6.04
C THR A 37 -1.94 10.23 -6.57
N VAL A 38 -1.95 8.93 -6.78
CA VAL A 38 -3.08 8.17 -7.35
C VAL A 38 -4.06 7.76 -6.27
N GLU A 39 -3.57 7.38 -5.08
CA GLU A 39 -4.40 6.96 -3.96
C GLU A 39 -3.66 7.15 -2.64
N VAL A 40 -4.39 7.45 -1.56
CA VAL A 40 -3.89 7.37 -0.19
C VAL A 40 -4.92 6.60 0.61
N ALA A 41 -4.61 5.36 0.95
CA ALA A 41 -5.52 4.45 1.64
C ALA A 41 -4.88 3.93 2.93
N PRO A 42 -5.68 3.63 3.96
CA PRO A 42 -5.18 2.92 5.12
C PRO A 42 -4.80 1.48 4.70
N ILE A 43 -3.86 0.87 5.42
CA ILE A 43 -3.32 -0.44 5.04
C ILE A 43 -4.40 -1.53 4.94
N GLU A 44 -5.46 -1.41 5.73
CA GLU A 44 -6.60 -2.33 5.76
C GLU A 44 -7.31 -2.44 4.41
N ASN A 45 -7.31 -1.37 3.60
CA ASN A 45 -7.96 -1.39 2.29
C ASN A 45 -7.25 -2.31 1.28
N PHE A 46 -5.99 -2.65 1.52
CA PHE A 46 -5.21 -3.56 0.68
C PHE A 46 -5.49 -5.03 1.00
N ARG A 47 -6.18 -5.33 2.11
CA ARG A 47 -6.60 -6.69 2.47
C ARG A 47 -7.68 -7.21 1.51
N ASN A 48 -8.03 -8.50 1.62
CA ASN A 48 -9.06 -9.14 0.78
C ASN A 48 -8.84 -8.90 -0.72
N ASN A 49 -7.60 -9.08 -1.19
CA ASN A 49 -7.21 -8.86 -2.57
C ASN A 49 -7.45 -7.42 -3.08
N GLY A 50 -7.41 -6.42 -2.18
CA GLY A 50 -7.54 -5.02 -2.54
C GLY A 50 -8.97 -4.60 -2.93
N GLY A 51 -9.99 -5.28 -2.40
CA GLY A 51 -11.40 -5.01 -2.70
C GLY A 51 -11.87 -3.59 -2.32
N ASP A 52 -11.30 -3.03 -1.26
CA ASP A 52 -11.64 -1.71 -0.72
C ASP A 52 -10.78 -0.56 -1.31
N LEU A 53 -9.88 -0.88 -2.24
CA LEU A 53 -9.13 0.12 -3.01
C LEU A 53 -10.07 0.78 -4.02
N ARG A 54 -10.13 2.11 -4.01
CA ARG A 54 -11.07 2.86 -4.86
C ARG A 54 -10.51 3.11 -6.25
N ASN A 55 -9.19 3.26 -6.35
CA ASN A 55 -8.53 3.56 -7.60
C ASN A 55 -8.30 2.28 -8.43
N PRO A 56 -8.80 2.21 -9.67
CA PRO A 56 -8.59 1.04 -10.53
C PRO A 56 -7.11 0.78 -10.83
N TYR A 57 -6.27 1.83 -10.88
CA TYR A 57 -4.82 1.67 -11.04
C TYR A 57 -4.20 0.97 -9.83
N THR A 58 -4.55 1.39 -8.61
CA THR A 58 -4.02 0.77 -7.40
C THR A 58 -4.46 -0.69 -7.28
N ARG A 59 -5.72 -0.99 -7.63
CA ARG A 59 -6.22 -2.37 -7.64
C ARG A 59 -5.50 -3.23 -8.68
N ALA A 60 -5.32 -2.72 -9.89
CA ALA A 60 -4.58 -3.44 -10.93
C ALA A 60 -3.12 -3.68 -10.54
N LEU A 61 -2.48 -2.69 -9.90
CA LEU A 61 -1.14 -2.84 -9.33
C LEU A 61 -1.11 -3.92 -8.24
N TRP A 62 -2.09 -3.92 -7.35
CA TRP A 62 -2.20 -4.89 -6.26
C TRP A 62 -2.38 -6.33 -6.79
N MET A 63 -3.27 -6.52 -7.77
CA MET A 63 -3.51 -7.83 -8.40
C MET A 63 -2.35 -8.33 -9.27
N ALA A 64 -1.41 -7.46 -9.65
CA ALA A 64 -0.20 -7.83 -10.36
C ALA A 64 0.92 -8.33 -9.44
N LEU A 65 0.75 -8.19 -8.12
CA LEU A 65 1.70 -8.71 -7.14
C LEU A 65 1.59 -10.23 -7.03
N PRO A 66 2.69 -10.91 -6.65
CA PRO A 66 2.64 -12.34 -6.45
C PRO A 66 1.70 -12.73 -5.31
N GLU A 67 1.01 -13.87 -5.43
CA GLU A 67 -0.04 -14.33 -4.50
C GLU A 67 0.42 -14.36 -3.02
N TRP A 68 1.66 -14.76 -2.75
CA TRP A 68 2.22 -14.79 -1.40
C TRP A 68 2.29 -13.42 -0.70
N LEU A 69 2.23 -12.33 -1.46
CA LEU A 69 2.20 -10.96 -0.94
C LEU A 69 0.75 -10.46 -0.74
N THR A 70 -0.21 -10.99 -1.47
CA THR A 70 -1.63 -10.64 -1.34
C THR A 70 -2.35 -11.49 -0.29
N ASP A 71 -1.77 -12.63 0.10
CA ASP A 71 -2.25 -13.56 1.14
C ASP A 71 -1.86 -13.16 2.57
N ILE A 72 -1.47 -11.89 2.80
CA ILE A 72 -1.16 -11.39 4.14
C ILE A 72 -2.48 -11.23 4.92
N GLU A 73 -2.89 -12.35 5.51
CA GLU A 73 -4.04 -12.60 6.39
C GLU A 73 -5.44 -12.47 5.75
N SER A 74 -5.95 -13.63 5.30
CA SER A 74 -7.33 -14.05 5.64
C SER A 74 -7.53 -14.10 7.15
#